data_AF-A0A368EZ91-F1
#
_entry.id   AF-A0A368EZ91-F1
#
_cell.length_a   1.000
_cell.length_b   1.000
_cell.length_c   1.000
_cell.angle_alpha   90.00
_cell.angle_beta   90.00
_cell.angle_gamma   90.00
#
_symmetry.space_group_name_H-M   'P 1'
#
loop_
_entity.id
_entity.type
_entity.pdbx_description
1 polymer ?
#
loop_
_entity_poly.entity_id
_entity_poly.type
_entity_poly.pdbx_seq_one_letter_code
_entity_poly.pdbx_strand_id
1 'polypeptide(L)'
;REKLEKDFKDVRSDIANDLLKALAESQILNEEQISKEKIQQIYGPLKDQVEASIKQQDHIMAEVQTWNNRFTSEKSGSGTGAERERVLKMLAAGHDAFLELKGNLEEGTKFYNDLTPILVRLQQKVSDFSFARQTEKEDLMRQMQQNIVSGGGSGGGSGGGDI
;
A
#
# COMPACT_ATOMS: atom_id res chain seq x y z
N ARG A 1 -6.74 -22.19 -1.89
CA ARG A 1 -6.14 -20.87 -2.23
C ARG A 1 -6.05 -19.96 -1.02
N GLU A 2 -7.12 -19.76 -0.25
CA GLU A 2 -7.09 -18.96 0.99
C GLU A 2 -5.98 -19.34 1.98
N LYS A 3 -5.76 -20.65 2.20
CA LYS A 3 -4.65 -21.12 3.05
C LYS A 3 -3.27 -20.71 2.49
N LEU A 4 -3.05 -20.87 1.19
CA LEU A 4 -1.80 -20.47 0.52
C LEU A 4 -1.59 -18.95 0.57
N GLU A 5 -2.66 -18.17 0.42
CA GLU A 5 -2.62 -16.72 0.55
C GLU A 5 -2.29 -16.29 1.98
N LYS A 6 -2.90 -16.93 2.97
CA LYS A 6 -2.58 -16.72 4.38
C LYS A 6 -1.12 -17.09 4.68
N ASP A 7 -0.68 -18.26 4.22
CA ASP A 7 0.69 -18.74 4.41
C ASP A 7 1.70 -17.76 3.77
N PHE A 8 1.37 -17.15 2.61
CA PHE A 8 2.16 -16.08 1.99
C PHE A 8 2.21 -14.79 2.82
N LYS A 9 1.07 -14.36 3.37
CA LYS A 9 0.96 -13.13 4.18
C LYS A 9 1.62 -13.26 5.56
N ASP A 10 1.63 -14.47 6.11
CA ASP A 10 2.17 -14.76 7.45
C ASP A 10 3.69 -14.98 7.45
N VAL A 11 4.34 -15.09 6.27
CA VAL A 11 5.80 -15.15 6.17
C VAL A 11 6.41 -13.88 6.75
N ARG A 12 7.18 -14.04 7.83
CA ARG A 12 8.03 -12.98 8.38
C ARG A 12 9.48 -13.41 8.24
N SER A 13 10.25 -12.65 7.47
CA SER A 13 11.69 -12.83 7.36
C SER A 13 12.40 -11.51 7.56
N ASP A 14 13.32 -11.48 8.51
CA ASP A 14 14.23 -10.36 8.72
C ASP A 14 15.54 -10.63 7.97
N ILE A 15 15.63 -10.10 6.75
CA ILE A 15 16.81 -10.22 5.89
C ILE A 15 17.92 -9.25 6.36
N ALA A 16 17.61 -8.29 7.24
CA ALA A 16 18.59 -7.31 7.71
C ALA A 16 19.76 -7.98 8.43
N ASN A 17 19.50 -9.03 9.21
CA ASN A 17 20.58 -9.77 9.88
C ASN A 17 21.51 -10.48 8.91
N ASP A 18 20.99 -11.00 7.79
CA ASP A 18 21.80 -11.67 6.77
C ASP A 18 22.65 -10.65 6.00
N LEU A 19 22.10 -9.48 5.68
CA LEU A 19 22.84 -8.38 5.05
C LEU A 19 23.90 -7.77 5.98
N LEU A 20 23.58 -7.58 7.26
CA LEU A 20 24.52 -7.05 8.25
C LEU A 20 25.69 -8.02 8.50
N LYS A 21 25.44 -9.33 8.51
CA LYS A 21 26.51 -10.33 8.57
C LYS A 21 27.39 -10.30 7.32
N ALA A 22 26.78 -10.26 6.13
CA ALA A 22 27.53 -10.18 4.87
C ALA A 22 28.37 -8.89 4.77
N LEU A 23 27.89 -7.78 5.33
CA LEU A 23 28.63 -6.51 5.43
C LEU A 23 29.79 -6.57 6.45
N ALA A 24 29.63 -7.34 7.54
CA ALA A 24 30.69 -7.55 8.52
C ALA A 24 31.81 -8.48 8.00
N GLU A 25 31.45 -9.46 7.17
CA GLU A 25 32.38 -10.45 6.61
C GLU A 25 33.05 -9.99 5.32
N SER A 26 32.42 -9.07 4.57
CA SER A 26 32.94 -8.56 3.29
C SER A 26 32.76 -7.06 3.18
N GLN A 27 33.79 -6.37 2.66
CA GLN A 27 33.76 -4.91 2.47
C GLN A 27 32.86 -4.49 1.28
N ILE A 28 32.43 -5.46 0.46
CA ILE A 28 31.56 -5.26 -0.71
C ILE A 28 30.31 -6.13 -0.53
N LEU A 29 29.19 -5.48 -0.24
CA LEU A 29 27.89 -6.13 -0.08
C LEU A 29 27.27 -6.41 -1.46
N ASN A 30 27.05 -7.68 -1.80
CA ASN A 30 26.23 -8.08 -2.94
C ASN A 30 24.78 -8.33 -2.50
N GLU A 31 24.05 -7.24 -2.23
CA GLU A 31 22.67 -7.28 -1.74
C GLU A 31 21.72 -8.02 -2.69
N GLU A 32 21.89 -7.84 -4.00
CA GLU A 32 21.01 -8.43 -5.02
C GLU A 32 21.06 -9.95 -5.00
N GLN A 33 22.25 -10.53 -4.87
CA GLN A 33 22.41 -11.98 -4.78
C GLN A 33 21.80 -12.52 -3.48
N ILE A 34 22.14 -11.91 -2.34
CA ILE A 34 21.67 -12.35 -1.02
C ILE A 34 20.15 -12.29 -0.92
N SER A 35 19.55 -11.19 -1.40
CA SER A 35 18.10 -11.02 -1.42
C SER A 35 17.41 -12.04 -2.32
N LYS A 36 17.93 -12.29 -3.54
CA LYS A 36 17.38 -13.30 -4.45
C LYS A 36 17.42 -14.70 -3.86
N GLU A 37 18.56 -15.12 -3.32
CA GLU A 37 18.71 -16.43 -2.69
C GLU A 37 17.75 -16.59 -1.51
N LYS A 38 17.65 -15.56 -0.67
CA LYS A 38 16.77 -15.59 0.50
C LYS A 38 15.29 -15.61 0.13
N ILE A 39 14.88 -14.79 -0.85
CA ILE A 39 13.52 -14.80 -1.40
C ILE A 39 13.20 -16.18 -1.99
N GLN A 40 14.13 -16.77 -2.75
CA GLN A 40 13.93 -18.10 -3.33
C GLN A 40 13.82 -19.18 -2.25
N GLN A 41 14.64 -19.12 -1.20
CA GLN A 41 14.57 -20.05 -0.08
C GLN A 41 13.21 -19.99 0.63
N ILE A 42 12.69 -18.79 0.85
CA ILE A 42 11.47 -18.57 1.63
C ILE A 42 10.21 -18.82 0.78
N TYR A 43 10.16 -18.24 -0.41
CA TYR A 43 8.96 -18.20 -1.25
C TYR A 43 8.98 -19.23 -2.38
N GLY A 44 10.12 -19.86 -2.69
CA GLY A 44 10.22 -20.91 -3.71
C GLY A 44 9.22 -22.06 -3.50
N PRO A 45 9.16 -22.69 -2.31
CA PRO A 45 8.22 -23.77 -2.05
C PRO A 45 6.75 -23.34 -2.13
N LEU A 46 6.45 -22.11 -1.73
CA LEU A 46 5.10 -21.54 -1.83
C LEU A 46 4.72 -21.26 -3.30
N LYS A 47 5.67 -20.74 -4.09
CA LYS A 47 5.50 -20.54 -5.53
C LYS A 47 5.23 -21.86 -6.25
N ASP A 48 5.98 -22.90 -5.94
CA ASP A 48 5.79 -24.23 -6.53
C ASP A 48 4.41 -24.81 -6.21
N GLN A 49 3.93 -24.61 -4.97
CA GLN A 49 2.58 -25.02 -4.57
C GLN A 49 1.48 -24.24 -5.31
N VAL A 50 1.68 -22.94 -5.55
CA VAL A 50 0.76 -22.13 -6.36
C VAL A 50 0.72 -22.66 -7.80
N GLU A 51 1.88 -22.91 -8.40
CA GLU A 51 1.96 -23.42 -9.78
C GLU A 51 1.32 -24.80 -9.91
N ALA A 52 1.56 -25.71 -8.96
CA ALA A 52 0.91 -27.01 -8.89
C ALA A 52 -0.62 -26.87 -8.75
N SER A 53 -1.09 -25.94 -7.91
CA SER A 53 -2.53 -25.68 -7.74
C SER A 53 -3.19 -25.15 -9.01
N ILE A 54 -2.49 -24.33 -9.80
CA ILE A 54 -2.99 -23.83 -11.09
C ILE A 54 -3.10 -24.97 -12.09
N LYS A 55 -2.04 -25.77 -12.27
CA LYS A 55 -2.06 -26.93 -13.17
C LYS A 55 -3.17 -27.93 -12.82
N GLN A 56 -3.36 -28.19 -11.53
CA GLN A 56 -4.44 -29.06 -11.06
C GLN A 56 -5.83 -28.47 -11.37
N GLN A 57 -6.00 -27.16 -11.22
CA GLN A 57 -7.26 -26.50 -11.55
C GLN A 57 -7.57 -26.62 -13.04
N ASP A 58 -6.60 -26.39 -13.92
CA ASP A 58 -6.78 -26.50 -15.37
C ASP A 58 -7.21 -27.91 -15.76
N HIS A 59 -6.56 -28.92 -15.19
CA HIS A 59 -6.92 -30.32 -15.42
C HIS A 59 -8.35 -30.66 -14.94
N ILE A 60 -8.69 -30.30 -13.70
CA ILE A 60 -10.03 -30.54 -13.15
C ILE A 60 -11.09 -29.80 -13.99
N MET A 61 -10.80 -28.59 -14.47
CA MET A 61 -11.76 -27.81 -15.23
C MET A 61 -12.04 -28.43 -16.60
N ALA A 62 -11.02 -28.99 -17.25
CA ALA A 62 -11.20 -29.78 -18.46
C ALA A 62 -12.09 -31.01 -18.22
N GLU A 63 -11.87 -31.75 -17.13
CA GLU A 63 -12.71 -32.91 -16.78
C GLU A 63 -14.16 -32.51 -16.47
N VAL A 64 -14.36 -31.47 -15.66
CA VAL A 64 -15.69 -30.93 -15.34
C VAL A 64 -16.43 -30.54 -16.61
N GLN A 65 -15.75 -29.90 -17.57
CA GLN A 65 -16.35 -29.54 -18.85
C GLN A 65 -16.76 -30.79 -19.66
N THR A 66 -15.89 -31.80 -19.75
CA THR A 66 -16.20 -33.06 -20.44
C THR A 66 -17.43 -33.74 -19.82
N TRP A 67 -17.46 -33.90 -18.51
CA TRP A 67 -18.57 -34.56 -17.81
C TRP A 67 -19.86 -33.74 -17.85
N ASN A 68 -19.77 -32.41 -17.74
CA ASN A 68 -20.92 -31.53 -17.87
C ASN A 68 -21.55 -31.60 -19.26
N ASN A 69 -20.74 -31.66 -20.34
CA ASN A 69 -21.25 -31.81 -21.70
C ASN A 69 -21.99 -33.14 -21.89
N ARG A 70 -21.48 -34.23 -21.31
CA ARG A 70 -22.17 -35.51 -21.31
C ARG A 70 -23.50 -35.44 -20.54
N PHE A 71 -23.48 -34.89 -19.34
CA PHE A 71 -24.66 -34.74 -18.50
C PHE A 71 -25.76 -33.89 -19.15
N THR A 72 -25.40 -32.77 -19.77
CA THR A 72 -26.37 -31.90 -20.44
C THR A 72 -26.95 -32.55 -21.70
N SER A 73 -26.15 -33.33 -22.44
CA SER A 73 -26.63 -34.09 -23.60
C SER A 73 -27.67 -35.16 -23.25
N GLU A 74 -27.58 -35.74 -22.05
CA GLU A 74 -28.55 -36.71 -21.51
C GLU A 74 -29.80 -36.01 -20.95
N LYS A 75 -29.71 -34.72 -20.60
CA LYS A 75 -30.78 -33.91 -19.98
C LYS A 75 -31.63 -33.13 -20.98
N SER A 76 -31.23 -33.05 -22.25
CA SER A 76 -31.94 -32.38 -23.35
C SER A 76 -33.24 -33.08 -23.74
N GLY A 77 -34.28 -32.93 -22.90
CA GLY A 77 -35.63 -33.45 -23.15
C GLY A 77 -36.79 -32.65 -22.57
N SER A 78 -36.58 -31.70 -21.63
CA SER A 78 -37.69 -30.88 -21.09
C SER A 78 -37.31 -29.39 -20.99
N GLY A 79 -38.13 -28.52 -21.58
CA GLY A 79 -37.93 -27.06 -21.56
C GLY A 79 -37.94 -26.42 -20.16
N THR A 80 -38.54 -27.10 -19.17
CA THR A 80 -38.54 -26.69 -17.76
C THR A 80 -37.17 -26.83 -17.08
N GLY A 81 -36.32 -27.77 -17.52
CA GLY A 81 -34.98 -27.96 -16.96
C GLY A 81 -34.00 -26.84 -17.33
N ALA A 82 -34.15 -26.28 -18.53
CA ALA A 82 -33.29 -25.20 -19.04
C ALA A 82 -33.49 -23.88 -18.27
N GLU A 83 -34.75 -23.48 -18.02
CA GLU A 83 -35.01 -22.24 -17.27
C GLU A 83 -34.58 -22.35 -15.81
N ARG A 84 -34.81 -23.50 -15.16
CA ARG A 84 -34.32 -23.74 -13.79
C ARG A 84 -32.79 -23.63 -13.73
N GLU A 85 -32.09 -24.22 -14.70
CA GLU A 85 -30.63 -24.14 -14.77
C GLU A 85 -30.13 -22.72 -15.01
N ARG A 86 -30.81 -21.95 -15.87
CA ARG A 86 -30.52 -20.53 -16.10
C ARG A 86 -30.63 -19.72 -14.81
N VAL A 87 -31.70 -19.90 -14.05
CA VAL A 87 -31.92 -19.18 -12.79
C VAL A 87 -30.86 -19.57 -11.75
N LEU A 88 -30.52 -20.85 -11.62
CA LEU A 88 -29.47 -21.30 -10.69
C LEU A 88 -28.10 -20.71 -11.04
N LYS A 89 -27.74 -20.67 -12.34
CA LYS A 89 -26.50 -20.01 -12.81
C LYS A 89 -26.50 -18.52 -12.50
N MET A 90 -27.63 -17.85 -12.69
CA MET A 90 -27.78 -16.42 -12.38
C MET A 90 -27.65 -16.15 -10.86
N LEU A 91 -28.20 -17.01 -10.01
CA LEU A 91 -28.06 -16.89 -8.55
C LEU A 91 -26.61 -17.10 -8.09
N ALA A 92 -25.91 -18.10 -8.65
CA ALA A 92 -24.49 -18.32 -8.37
C ALA A 92 -23.65 -17.11 -8.78
N ALA A 93 -23.84 -16.60 -10.00
CA ALA A 93 -23.14 -15.40 -10.48
C ALA A 93 -23.44 -14.16 -9.62
N GLY A 94 -24.69 -13.99 -9.16
CA GLY A 94 -25.07 -12.90 -8.26
C GLY A 94 -24.39 -13.00 -6.89
N HIS A 95 -24.25 -14.21 -6.34
CA HIS A 95 -23.52 -14.45 -5.11
C HIS A 95 -22.02 -14.14 -5.25
N ASP A 96 -21.39 -14.58 -6.34
CA ASP A 96 -19.97 -14.32 -6.59
C ASP A 96 -19.70 -12.82 -6.74
N ALA A 97 -20.55 -12.11 -7.50
CA ALA A 97 -20.47 -10.66 -7.64
C ALA A 97 -20.67 -9.93 -6.30
N PHE A 98 -21.57 -10.41 -5.43
CA PHE A 98 -21.75 -9.84 -4.10
C PHE A 98 -20.50 -9.97 -3.24
N LEU A 99 -19.87 -11.16 -3.22
CA LEU A 99 -18.65 -11.38 -2.44
C LEU A 99 -17.48 -10.53 -2.93
N GLU A 100 -17.33 -10.42 -4.26
CA GLU A 100 -16.30 -9.55 -4.86
C GLU A 100 -16.52 -8.08 -4.50
N LEU A 101 -17.74 -7.56 -4.68
CA LEU A 101 -18.08 -6.18 -4.34
C LEU A 101 -17.89 -5.89 -2.84
N LYS A 102 -18.30 -6.83 -1.99
CA LYS A 102 -18.10 -6.72 -0.55
C LYS A 102 -16.61 -6.66 -0.21
N GLY A 103 -15.79 -7.54 -0.80
CA GLY A 103 -14.34 -7.53 -0.60
C GLY A 103 -13.70 -6.21 -1.02
N ASN A 104 -14.07 -5.69 -2.19
CA ASN A 104 -13.61 -4.40 -2.69
C ASN A 104 -14.00 -3.23 -1.76
N LEU A 105 -15.21 -3.26 -1.19
CA LEU A 105 -15.67 -2.25 -0.24
C LEU A 105 -14.94 -2.34 1.10
N GLU A 106 -14.67 -3.54 1.61
CA GLU A 106 -13.91 -3.76 2.84
C GLU A 106 -12.48 -3.25 2.69
N GLU A 107 -11.82 -3.56 1.57
CA GLU A 107 -10.48 -3.05 1.24
C GLU A 107 -10.48 -1.53 1.08
N GLY A 108 -11.44 -0.97 0.33
CA GLY A 108 -11.58 0.47 0.16
C GLY A 108 -11.82 1.20 1.49
N THR A 109 -12.69 0.65 2.34
CA THR A 109 -12.98 1.21 3.67
C THR A 109 -11.72 1.23 4.53
N LYS A 110 -10.96 0.13 4.56
CA LYS A 110 -9.68 0.07 5.26
C LYS A 110 -8.69 1.09 4.70
N PHE A 111 -8.56 1.17 3.38
CA PHE A 111 -7.68 2.13 2.72
C PHE A 111 -7.97 3.58 3.14
N TYR A 112 -9.23 4.01 3.12
CA TYR A 112 -9.59 5.38 3.51
C TYR A 112 -9.45 5.63 5.03
N ASN A 113 -9.71 4.61 5.86
CA ASN A 113 -9.46 4.70 7.30
C ASN A 113 -7.96 4.83 7.61
N ASP A 114 -7.09 4.16 6.84
CA ASP A 114 -5.64 4.25 7.00
C ASP A 114 -5.07 5.55 6.38
N LEU A 115 -5.66 6.04 5.29
CA LEU A 115 -5.25 7.27 4.59
C LEU A 115 -5.60 8.54 5.39
N THR A 116 -6.75 8.57 6.05
CA THR A 116 -7.25 9.77 6.74
C THR A 116 -6.26 10.29 7.80
N PRO A 117 -5.72 9.47 8.72
CA PRO A 117 -4.71 9.92 9.68
C PRO A 117 -3.42 10.45 9.04
N ILE A 118 -3.02 9.90 7.89
CA ILE A 118 -1.85 10.37 7.13
C ILE A 118 -2.10 11.79 6.62
N LEU A 119 -3.27 12.04 6.03
CA LEU A 119 -3.66 13.36 5.55
C LEU A 119 -3.79 14.38 6.68
N VAL A 120 -4.36 14.00 7.83
CA VAL A 120 -4.43 14.87 9.02
C VAL A 120 -3.03 15.24 9.51
N ARG A 121 -2.08 14.30 9.54
CA ARG A 121 -0.69 14.58 9.91
C ARG A 121 -0.01 15.51 8.90
N LEU A 122 -0.27 15.31 7.60
CA LEU A 122 0.23 16.20 6.55
C LEU A 122 -0.34 17.61 6.72
N GLN A 123 -1.64 17.74 6.95
CA GLN A 123 -2.31 19.00 7.21
C GLN A 123 -1.67 19.74 8.39
N GLN A 124 -1.40 19.05 9.50
CA GLN A 124 -0.71 19.63 10.66
C GLN A 124 0.68 20.16 10.28
N LYS A 125 1.48 19.38 9.55
CA LYS A 125 2.81 19.81 9.08
C LYS A 125 2.76 21.06 8.20
N VAL A 126 1.76 21.15 7.32
CA VAL A 126 1.56 22.33 6.46
C VAL A 126 1.17 23.55 7.30
N SER A 127 0.32 23.36 8.30
CA SER A 127 -0.07 24.41 9.25
C SER A 127 1.13 24.90 10.06
N ASP A 128 1.91 23.99 10.64
CA ASP A 128 3.11 24.31 11.44
C ASP A 128 4.15 25.04 10.61
N PHE A 129 4.39 24.59 9.37
CA PHE A 129 5.30 25.26 8.44
C PHE A 129 4.85 26.69 8.13
N SER A 130 3.57 26.88 7.84
CA SER A 130 3.00 28.19 7.53
C SER A 130 3.09 29.14 8.73
N PHE A 131 2.83 28.61 9.93
CA PHE A 131 2.98 29.37 11.17
C PHE A 131 4.44 29.77 11.41
N ALA A 132 5.40 28.85 11.30
CA ALA A 132 6.82 29.13 11.45
C ALA A 132 7.29 30.22 10.47
N ARG A 133 6.87 30.15 9.20
CA ARG A 133 7.18 31.19 8.19
C ARG A 133 6.59 32.55 8.56
N GLN A 134 5.37 32.58 9.10
CA GLN A 134 4.75 33.83 9.53
C GLN A 134 5.48 34.42 10.76
N THR A 135 5.85 33.59 11.74
CA THR A 135 6.63 34.01 12.90
C THR A 135 8.01 34.54 12.50
N GLU A 136 8.72 33.85 11.62
CA GLU A 136 10.01 34.32 11.09
C GLU A 136 9.88 35.68 10.39
N LYS A 137 8.83 35.86 9.57
CA LYS A 137 8.55 37.14 8.91
C LYS A 137 8.33 38.26 9.93
N GLU A 138 7.52 38.02 10.95
CA GLU A 138 7.23 39.00 12.00
C GLU A 138 8.46 39.36 12.82
N ASP A 139 9.31 38.38 13.14
CA ASP A 139 10.56 38.61 13.87
C ASP A 139 11.55 39.43 13.04
N LEU A 140 11.75 39.08 11.75
CA LEU A 140 12.58 39.86 10.83
C LEU A 140 12.09 41.30 10.67
N MET A 141 10.77 41.53 10.59
CA MET A 141 10.21 42.88 10.53
C MET A 141 10.47 43.67 11.81
N ARG A 142 10.35 43.04 12.99
CA ARG A 142 10.67 43.68 14.28
C ARG A 142 12.14 44.05 14.38
N GLN A 143 13.04 43.15 14.01
CA GLN A 143 14.48 43.40 13.99
C GLN A 143 14.83 44.57 13.05
N MET A 144 14.23 44.62 11.86
CA MET A 144 14.45 45.71 10.91
C MET A 144 13.99 47.07 11.48
N GLN A 145 12.80 47.13 12.11
CA GLN A 145 12.30 48.34 12.75
C GLN A 145 13.21 48.80 13.91
N GLN A 146 13.69 47.87 14.74
CA GLN A 146 14.62 48.18 15.81
C GLN A 146 15.96 48.73 15.29
N ASN A 147 16.51 48.13 14.23
CA ASN A 147 17.75 48.62 13.62
C ASN A 147 17.59 50.02 13.02
N ILE A 148 16.44 50.34 12.42
CA ILE A 148 16.15 51.69 11.91
C ILE A 148 16.08 52.72 13.04
N VAL A 149 15.40 52.40 14.15
CA VAL A 149 15.31 53.28 15.32
C VAL A 149 16.67 53.48 15.98
N SER A 150 17.49 52.41 16.04
CA SER A 150 18.83 52.46 16.63
C SER A 150 19.85 53.20 15.76
N GLY A 151 19.73 53.09 14.43
CA GLY A 151 20.59 53.78 13.46
C GLY A 151 20.22 55.24 13.21
N GLY A 152 19.04 55.69 13.63
CA GLY A 152 18.58 57.08 13.52
C GLY A 152 19.01 58.00 14.68
N GLY A 153 19.64 57.46 15.74
CA GLY A 153 19.96 58.19 16.97
C GLY A 153 21.32 58.89 17.02
N SER A 154 22.18 58.74 16.00
CA SER A 154 23.56 59.28 16.00
C SER A 154 23.75 60.50 15.10
N GLY A 155 22.77 61.41 15.07
CA GLY A 155 22.88 62.68 14.32
C GLY A 155 22.04 63.78 14.93
N GLY A 156 22.63 64.57 15.84
CA GLY A 156 22.06 65.85 16.28
C GLY A 156 22.15 66.12 17.77
N GLY A 157 23.36 66.21 18.31
CA GLY A 157 23.53 66.59 19.71
C GLY A 157 24.98 66.77 20.12
N SER A 158 25.64 67.80 19.60
CA SER A 158 26.72 68.53 20.30
C SER A 158 27.22 69.70 19.45
N GLY A 159 26.96 70.91 19.95
CA GLY A 159 27.46 72.17 19.44
C GLY A 159 27.11 73.31 20.39
N GLY A 160 27.48 73.17 21.68
CA GLY A 160 27.75 74.35 22.52
C GLY A 160 29.08 74.98 22.09
N GLY A 161 29.41 76.23 22.37
CA GLY A 161 28.75 77.34 23.04
C GLY A 161 29.57 78.60 22.69
N ASP A 162 29.30 79.72 23.36
CA ASP A 162 30.27 80.72 23.86
C ASP A 162 29.74 82.16 23.83
N ILE A 163 29.75 82.76 25.03
CA ILE A 163 29.64 84.16 25.48
C ILE A 163 28.24 84.78 25.51
#